data_AF-A0A969IPX3-F1
#
_entry.id   AF-A0A969IPX3-F1
#
_cell.length_a   1.000
_cell.length_b   1.000
_cell.length_c   1.000
_cell.angle_alpha   90.00
_cell.angle_beta   90.00
_cell.angle_gamma   90.00
#
_symmetry.space_group_name_H-M   'P 1'
#
loop_
_entity.id
_entity.type
_entity.pdbx_description
1 polymer ?
#
loop_
_entity_poly.entity_id
_entity_poly.type
_entity_poly.pdbx_seq_one_letter_code
_entity_poly.pdbx_strand_id
1 'polypeptide(L)'
;MVSTVPDHGGQNLRARRLGLHAQHDAIVVMRTDCHVCRSEGLSARTQVQVVAGRREVLATLYQVSSDLIATNEVGLSEGAWERLGISDGDPVTIRHPEPVESLGRMRHRIYGHRLDSAAFGAIMSDIVEGRYSDVQLAAFVTACAALPLDERETIELTRVMVDVGERLHWPTSPIVDKHSVGGLPGNRTTPIVVAIVTAHGLVMPKTSSRAITSPAGTADMMETLAPIDLDLASIRRVVERESGCIVWGGSVRLSPADDILIRIERALDLDTEGQLIASVLSKKIAAGSTHLVLDMPVGPTAKVRSLDSAQVLSERLVEISAGFGLETRVLVSDGRQPVGRALAA
;
A
#
# COMPACT_ATOMS: atom_id res chain seq x y z
N MET A 1 -38.27 -29.90 14.68
CA MET A 1 -36.97 -30.38 15.16
C MET A 1 -35.96 -29.29 14.86
N VAL A 2 -35.62 -28.51 15.89
CA VAL A 2 -34.63 -27.45 15.82
C VAL A 2 -33.27 -28.12 15.81
N SER A 3 -32.57 -28.06 14.67
CA SER A 3 -31.20 -28.55 14.55
C SER A 3 -30.30 -27.60 15.35
N THR A 4 -29.93 -28.04 16.54
CA THR A 4 -28.93 -27.42 17.40
C THR A 4 -27.57 -27.44 16.71
N VAL A 5 -27.07 -26.25 16.36
CA VAL A 5 -25.65 -26.02 16.08
C VAL A 5 -24.87 -26.43 17.34
N PRO A 6 -23.80 -27.24 17.24
CA PRO A 6 -23.03 -27.61 18.43
C PRO A 6 -22.39 -26.36 19.04
N ASP A 7 -22.68 -26.14 20.32
CA ASP A 7 -22.00 -25.15 21.16
C ASP A 7 -20.57 -25.63 21.44
N HIS A 8 -19.61 -25.15 20.65
CA HIS A 8 -18.19 -25.32 20.95
C HIS A 8 -17.86 -24.43 22.15
N GLY A 9 -17.85 -25.01 23.36
CA GLY A 9 -17.52 -24.33 24.62
C GLY A 9 -16.36 -23.36 24.47
N GLY A 10 -16.70 -22.07 24.47
CA GLY A 10 -15.84 -20.98 24.02
C GLY A 10 -14.59 -20.82 24.87
N GLN A 11 -13.44 -21.02 24.22
CA GLN A 11 -12.12 -20.51 24.60
C GLN A 11 -12.11 -18.96 24.49
N ASN A 12 -13.01 -18.27 25.20
CA ASN A 12 -13.13 -16.82 25.14
C ASN A 12 -12.02 -16.20 25.98
N LEU A 13 -10.96 -15.79 25.30
CA LEU A 13 -9.93 -14.93 25.86
C LEU A 13 -10.45 -13.50 25.90
N ARG A 14 -9.92 -12.67 26.80
CA ARG A 14 -10.27 -11.26 26.90
C ARG A 14 -9.23 -10.40 26.21
N ALA A 15 -9.67 -9.50 25.34
CA ALA A 15 -8.79 -8.55 24.69
C ALA A 15 -8.22 -7.56 25.72
N ARG A 16 -6.92 -7.28 25.61
CA ARG A 16 -6.24 -6.27 26.40
C ARG A 16 -5.42 -5.36 25.50
N ARG A 17 -5.63 -4.04 25.60
CA ARG A 17 -4.87 -3.07 24.80
C ARG A 17 -3.49 -2.88 25.41
N LEU A 18 -2.44 -3.09 24.63
CA LEU A 18 -1.05 -2.99 25.13
C LEU A 18 -0.40 -1.62 24.94
N GLY A 19 -0.93 -0.75 24.06
CA GLY A 19 -0.18 0.43 23.64
C GLY A 19 1.06 0.10 22.79
N LEU A 20 1.13 -1.12 22.23
CA LEU A 20 2.26 -1.55 21.42
C LEU A 20 2.10 -1.02 19.99
N HIS A 21 2.97 -0.09 19.60
CA HIS A 21 3.05 0.43 18.25
C HIS A 21 4.07 -0.37 17.43
N ALA A 22 3.58 -1.19 16.50
CA ALA A 22 4.39 -2.00 15.59
C ALA A 22 4.21 -1.55 14.13
N GLN A 23 4.11 -0.24 13.93
CA GLN A 23 3.73 0.37 12.64
C GLN A 23 2.42 -0.23 12.10
N HIS A 24 2.48 -1.10 11.09
CA HIS A 24 1.32 -1.71 10.44
C HIS A 24 1.10 -3.16 10.87
N ASP A 25 1.98 -3.73 11.69
CA ASP A 25 1.90 -5.11 12.11
C ASP A 25 0.86 -5.29 13.21
N ALA A 26 -0.10 -6.18 12.93
CA ALA A 26 -0.96 -6.72 13.95
C ALA A 26 -0.14 -7.73 14.76
N ILE A 27 0.06 -7.43 16.04
CA ILE A 27 0.78 -8.28 16.98
C ILE A 27 -0.19 -8.72 18.05
N VAL A 28 -0.11 -10.00 18.36
CA VAL A 28 -0.79 -10.62 19.50
C VAL A 28 0.29 -11.04 20.50
N VAL A 29 0.07 -10.75 21.77
CA VAL A 29 0.92 -11.21 22.86
C VAL A 29 0.08 -12.08 23.79
N MET A 30 0.53 -13.30 24.03
CA MET A 30 -0.13 -14.24 24.95
C MET A 30 0.88 -14.80 25.93
N ARG A 31 0.45 -15.31 27.07
CA ARG A 31 1.38 -15.99 27.97
C ARG A 31 1.80 -17.36 27.42
N THR A 32 3.03 -17.77 27.71
CA THR A 32 3.57 -19.10 27.39
C THR A 32 2.79 -20.25 28.04
N ASP A 33 2.10 -19.99 29.16
CA ASP A 33 1.25 -20.92 29.88
C ASP A 33 -0.25 -20.78 29.56
N CYS A 34 -0.62 -19.99 28.55
CA CYS A 34 -2.00 -19.87 28.09
C CYS A 34 -2.54 -21.22 27.57
N HIS A 35 -3.74 -21.59 28.00
CA HIS A 35 -4.39 -22.86 27.63
C HIS A 35 -4.58 -22.99 26.12
N VAL A 36 -4.95 -21.90 25.42
CA VAL A 36 -5.14 -21.88 23.97
C VAL A 36 -3.82 -22.13 23.24
N CYS A 37 -2.73 -21.49 23.66
CA CYS A 37 -1.42 -21.75 23.05
C CYS A 37 -1.00 -23.21 23.20
N ARG A 38 -1.29 -23.83 24.35
CA ARG A 38 -0.94 -25.24 24.61
C ARG A 38 -1.83 -26.22 23.85
N SER A 39 -3.14 -25.96 23.78
CA SER A 39 -4.09 -26.86 23.09
C SER A 39 -3.94 -26.80 21.58
N GLU A 40 -3.72 -25.61 21.03
CA GLU A 40 -3.60 -25.38 19.59
C GLU A 40 -2.16 -25.54 19.07
N GLY A 41 -1.19 -25.81 19.94
CA GLY A 41 0.22 -25.93 19.58
C GLY A 41 0.85 -24.63 19.06
N LEU A 42 0.34 -23.48 19.48
CA LEU A 42 0.81 -22.17 19.02
C LEU A 42 2.13 -21.80 19.70
N SER A 43 3.09 -21.35 18.88
CA SER A 43 4.42 -20.94 19.33
C SER A 43 4.69 -19.48 18.94
N ALA A 44 5.68 -18.88 19.58
CA ALA A 44 6.12 -17.54 19.22
C ALA A 44 6.50 -17.46 17.73
N ARG A 45 6.11 -16.35 17.09
CA ARG A 45 6.21 -16.01 15.67
C ARG A 45 5.30 -16.79 14.72
N THR A 46 4.39 -17.62 15.22
CA THR A 46 3.32 -18.20 14.38
C THR A 46 2.31 -17.12 14.00
N GLN A 47 1.80 -17.15 12.75
CA GLN A 47 0.65 -16.33 12.38
C GLN A 47 -0.63 -16.93 12.97
N VAL A 48 -1.46 -16.09 13.56
CA VAL A 48 -2.75 -16.45 14.15
C VAL A 48 -3.85 -15.54 13.63
N GLN A 49 -5.07 -16.06 13.56
CA GLN A 49 -6.25 -15.26 13.30
C GLN A 49 -6.92 -14.91 14.63
N VAL A 50 -7.08 -13.62 14.90
CA VAL A 50 -7.83 -13.10 16.04
C VAL A 50 -9.23 -12.77 15.57
N VAL A 51 -10.23 -13.36 16.20
CA VAL A 51 -11.64 -13.17 15.85
C VAL A 51 -12.36 -12.49 17.00
N ALA A 52 -13.03 -11.37 16.70
CA ALA A 52 -13.88 -10.63 17.61
C ALA A 52 -15.26 -10.40 16.97
N GLY A 53 -16.22 -11.26 17.30
CA GLY A 53 -17.56 -11.24 16.69
C GLY A 53 -17.51 -11.54 15.20
N ARG A 54 -17.80 -10.53 14.35
CA ARG A 54 -17.75 -10.63 12.88
C ARG A 54 -16.46 -10.06 12.28
N ARG A 55 -15.58 -9.52 13.11
CA ARG A 55 -14.32 -8.92 12.67
C ARG A 55 -13.18 -9.86 13.00
N GLU A 56 -12.18 -9.84 12.14
CA GLU A 56 -10.99 -10.66 12.31
C GLU A 56 -9.76 -9.94 11.80
N VAL A 57 -8.61 -10.34 12.33
CA VAL A 57 -7.31 -9.85 11.88
C VAL A 57 -6.28 -10.96 11.96
N LEU A 58 -5.42 -11.06 10.94
CA LEU A 58 -4.24 -11.89 10.98
C LEU A 58 -3.13 -11.16 11.73
N ALA A 59 -2.53 -11.82 12.72
CA ALA A 59 -1.54 -11.24 13.60
C ALA A 59 -0.38 -12.19 13.86
N THR A 60 0.79 -11.62 14.14
CA THR A 60 1.96 -12.40 14.58
C THR A 60 1.89 -12.61 16.08
N LEU A 61 1.90 -13.88 16.51
CA LEU A 61 1.89 -14.24 17.92
C LEU A 61 3.29 -14.06 18.54
N TYR A 62 3.36 -13.34 19.65
CA TYR A 62 4.50 -13.30 20.56
C TYR A 62 4.07 -13.87 21.90
N GLN A 63 5.01 -14.48 22.61
CA GLN A 63 4.73 -15.07 23.91
C GLN A 63 5.57 -14.42 25.01
N VAL A 64 4.94 -14.25 26.17
CA VAL A 64 5.58 -13.70 27.37
C VAL A 64 5.46 -14.68 28.53
N SER A 65 6.42 -14.64 29.45
CA SER A 65 6.36 -15.41 30.70
C SER A 65 6.16 -14.52 31.92
N SER A 66 6.01 -13.20 31.72
CA SER A 66 5.73 -12.24 32.78
C SER A 66 4.23 -12.05 33.00
N ASP A 67 3.88 -11.37 34.10
CA ASP A 67 2.49 -11.01 34.44
C ASP A 67 1.99 -9.76 33.70
N LEU A 68 2.64 -9.39 32.59
CA LEU A 68 2.20 -8.28 31.74
C LEU A 68 0.77 -8.47 31.23
N ILE A 69 0.37 -9.73 31.01
CA ILE A 69 -0.92 -10.18 30.49
C ILE A 69 -1.34 -11.39 31.32
N ALA A 70 -2.63 -11.59 31.58
CA ALA A 70 -3.12 -12.78 32.28
C ALA A 70 -3.25 -14.01 31.35
N THR A 71 -3.38 -15.21 31.93
CA THR A 71 -3.47 -16.48 31.16
C THR A 71 -4.72 -16.61 30.30
N ASN A 72 -5.75 -15.84 30.63
CA ASN A 72 -7.02 -15.73 29.92
C ASN A 72 -7.15 -14.43 29.10
N GLU A 73 -6.06 -13.69 28.94
CA GLU A 73 -6.02 -12.44 28.17
C GLU A 73 -5.20 -12.59 26.88
N VAL A 74 -5.55 -11.78 25.89
CA VAL A 74 -4.83 -11.60 24.63
C VAL A 74 -4.44 -10.13 24.56
N GLY A 75 -3.16 -9.86 24.67
CA GLY A 75 -2.63 -8.52 24.45
C GLY A 75 -2.56 -8.22 22.96
N LEU A 76 -3.05 -7.05 22.55
CA LEU A 76 -3.10 -6.64 21.15
C LEU A 76 -2.28 -5.36 20.94
N SER A 77 -1.55 -5.31 19.82
CA SER A 77 -0.96 -4.05 19.32
C SER A 77 -2.03 -3.06 18.89
N GLU A 78 -1.66 -1.80 18.78
CA GLU A 78 -2.54 -0.74 18.28
C GLU A 78 -3.08 -1.07 16.88
N GLY A 79 -2.24 -1.62 15.99
CA GLY A 79 -2.67 -2.05 14.66
C GLY A 79 -3.70 -3.18 14.68
N ALA A 80 -3.59 -4.14 15.59
CA ALA A 80 -4.61 -5.19 15.75
C ALA A 80 -5.89 -4.63 16.40
N TRP A 81 -5.74 -3.72 17.37
CA TRP A 81 -6.82 -3.08 18.10
C TRP A 81 -7.72 -2.25 17.18
N GLU A 82 -7.13 -1.39 16.35
CA GLU A 82 -7.85 -0.52 15.43
C GLU A 82 -8.61 -1.31 14.36
N ARG A 83 -8.00 -2.37 13.81
CA ARG A 83 -8.64 -3.25 12.81
C ARG A 83 -9.81 -4.04 13.36
N LEU A 84 -9.69 -4.54 14.59
CA LEU A 84 -10.79 -5.23 15.27
C LEU A 84 -11.85 -4.24 15.77
N GLY A 85 -11.47 -3.01 16.11
CA GLY A 85 -12.37 -1.96 16.62
C GLY A 85 -13.16 -2.40 17.84
N ILE A 86 -12.45 -2.98 18.81
CA ILE A 86 -12.98 -3.54 20.06
C ILE A 86 -12.61 -2.70 21.27
N SER A 87 -13.19 -3.04 22.42
CA SER A 87 -12.92 -2.45 23.74
C SER A 87 -12.16 -3.39 24.66
N ASP A 88 -11.57 -2.85 25.72
CA ASP A 88 -10.85 -3.64 26.72
C ASP A 88 -11.79 -4.61 27.45
N GLY A 89 -11.36 -5.87 27.55
CA GLY A 89 -12.15 -6.96 28.10
C GLY A 89 -13.10 -7.67 27.11
N ASP A 90 -13.22 -7.19 25.87
CA ASP A 90 -14.08 -7.83 24.86
C ASP A 90 -13.63 -9.27 24.58
N PRO A 91 -14.57 -10.20 24.34
CA PRO A 91 -14.24 -11.59 24.07
C PRO A 91 -13.60 -11.74 22.69
N VAL A 92 -12.47 -12.44 22.64
CA VAL A 92 -11.76 -12.77 21.42
C VAL A 92 -11.42 -14.26 21.38
N THR A 93 -11.35 -14.81 20.17
CA THR A 93 -10.91 -16.17 19.91
C THR A 93 -9.67 -16.16 19.05
N ILE A 94 -8.73 -17.05 19.33
CA ILE A 94 -7.51 -17.25 18.54
C ILE A 94 -7.66 -18.54 17.74
N ARG A 95 -7.35 -18.50 16.45
CA ARG A 95 -7.41 -19.66 15.55
C ARG A 95 -6.17 -19.72 14.67
N HIS A 96 -5.92 -20.89 14.09
CA HIS A 96 -4.99 -21.02 12.98
C HIS A 96 -5.56 -20.30 11.75
N PRO A 97 -4.73 -19.56 11.00
CA PRO A 97 -5.17 -18.89 9.79
C PRO A 97 -5.52 -19.91 8.70
N GLU A 98 -6.52 -19.58 7.88
CA GLU A 98 -6.84 -20.39 6.71
C GLU A 98 -5.68 -20.38 5.70
N PRO A 99 -5.40 -21.51 5.04
CA PRO A 99 -4.38 -21.57 3.99
C PRO A 99 -4.60 -20.50 2.92
N VAL A 100 -3.53 -19.79 2.58
CA VAL A 100 -3.54 -18.74 1.55
C VAL A 100 -3.19 -19.39 0.21
N GLU A 101 -4.20 -19.68 -0.61
CA GLU A 101 -4.02 -20.42 -1.86
C GLU A 101 -3.08 -19.72 -2.86
N SER A 102 -3.10 -18.38 -2.89
CA SER A 102 -2.24 -17.57 -3.76
C SER A 102 -0.74 -17.72 -3.47
N LEU A 103 -0.35 -18.23 -2.29
CA LEU A 103 1.06 -18.59 -2.01
C LEU A 103 1.56 -19.70 -2.94
N GLY A 104 0.68 -20.57 -3.44
CA GLY A 104 1.03 -21.53 -4.50
C GLY A 104 1.43 -20.82 -5.79
N ARG A 105 0.73 -19.75 -6.15
CA ARG A 105 0.99 -18.93 -7.35
C ARG A 105 2.25 -18.09 -7.19
N MET A 106 2.47 -17.53 -5.99
CA MET A 106 3.72 -16.84 -5.66
C MET A 106 4.92 -17.79 -5.73
N ARG A 107 4.80 -19.03 -5.25
CA ARG A 107 5.85 -20.05 -5.44
C ARG A 107 6.08 -20.38 -6.91
N HIS A 108 5.04 -20.45 -7.74
CA HIS A 108 5.18 -20.61 -9.18
C HIS A 108 6.08 -19.52 -9.79
N ARG A 109 5.91 -18.26 -9.35
CA ARG A 109 6.81 -17.16 -9.73
C ARG A 109 8.24 -17.37 -9.25
N ILE A 110 8.45 -17.77 -7.99
CA ILE A 110 9.79 -18.04 -7.45
C ILE A 110 10.55 -19.08 -8.28
N TYR A 111 9.85 -20.10 -8.80
CA TYR A 111 10.45 -21.12 -9.66
C TYR A 111 10.64 -20.70 -11.13
N GLY A 112 10.53 -19.40 -11.43
CA GLY A 112 10.86 -18.83 -12.74
C GLY A 112 9.71 -18.84 -13.74
N HIS A 113 8.46 -19.02 -13.29
CA HIS A 113 7.30 -18.99 -14.18
C HIS A 113 6.63 -17.61 -14.22
N ARG A 114 5.99 -17.32 -15.35
CA ARG A 114 5.20 -16.10 -15.56
C ARG A 114 3.85 -16.20 -14.85
N LEU A 115 3.31 -15.06 -14.43
CA LEU A 115 2.01 -14.97 -13.78
C LEU A 115 0.97 -14.44 -14.77
N ASP A 116 -0.21 -15.03 -14.76
CA ASP A 116 -1.37 -14.51 -15.50
C ASP A 116 -2.21 -13.56 -14.64
N SER A 117 -3.23 -12.97 -15.27
CA SER A 117 -4.14 -12.02 -14.62
C SER A 117 -4.82 -12.61 -13.38
N ALA A 118 -5.27 -13.87 -13.46
CA ALA A 118 -5.91 -14.54 -12.33
C ALA A 118 -4.94 -14.73 -11.16
N ALA A 119 -3.69 -15.11 -11.45
CA ALA A 119 -2.65 -15.26 -10.45
C ALA A 119 -2.29 -13.94 -9.77
N PHE A 120 -2.08 -12.87 -10.53
CA PHE A 120 -1.89 -11.54 -9.95
C PHE A 120 -3.11 -11.12 -9.13
N GLY A 121 -4.32 -11.34 -9.64
CA GLY A 121 -5.59 -11.07 -8.94
C GLY A 121 -5.63 -11.65 -7.54
N ALA A 122 -5.41 -12.97 -7.43
CA ALA A 122 -5.44 -13.64 -6.14
C ALA A 122 -4.32 -13.17 -5.20
N ILE A 123 -3.09 -13.00 -5.72
CA ILE A 123 -1.96 -12.52 -4.90
C ILE A 123 -2.25 -11.12 -4.37
N MET A 124 -2.70 -10.18 -5.22
CA MET A 124 -2.95 -8.81 -4.80
C MET A 124 -4.14 -8.70 -3.84
N SER A 125 -5.21 -9.49 -4.02
CA SER A 125 -6.33 -9.53 -3.07
C SER A 125 -5.85 -9.98 -1.69
N ASP A 126 -5.13 -11.10 -1.63
CA ASP A 126 -4.61 -11.64 -0.37
C ASP A 126 -3.58 -10.69 0.28
N ILE A 127 -2.80 -9.95 -0.49
CA ILE A 127 -1.90 -8.89 0.02
C ILE A 127 -2.70 -7.75 0.65
N VAL A 128 -3.71 -7.23 -0.04
CA VAL A 128 -4.56 -6.12 0.44
C VAL A 128 -5.37 -6.52 1.67
N GLU A 129 -5.80 -7.78 1.74
CA GLU A 129 -6.49 -8.36 2.90
C GLU A 129 -5.55 -8.64 4.09
N GLY A 130 -4.24 -8.41 3.94
CA GLY A 130 -3.26 -8.61 5.01
C GLY A 130 -2.95 -10.09 5.29
N ARG A 131 -3.19 -10.98 4.32
CA ARG A 131 -2.92 -12.41 4.43
C ARG A 131 -1.48 -12.80 4.17
N TYR A 132 -0.69 -11.88 3.61
CA TYR A 132 0.74 -12.04 3.42
C TYR A 132 1.51 -11.44 4.58
N SER A 133 2.40 -12.24 5.17
CA SER A 133 3.45 -11.75 6.07
C SER A 133 4.54 -10.97 5.31
N ASP A 134 5.31 -10.16 6.01
CA ASP A 134 6.45 -9.44 5.44
C ASP A 134 7.47 -10.37 4.75
N VAL A 135 7.67 -11.59 5.27
CA VAL A 135 8.53 -12.61 4.63
C VAL A 135 7.97 -13.02 3.26
N GLN A 136 6.66 -13.21 3.16
CA GLN A 136 6.00 -13.61 1.91
C GLN A 136 5.94 -12.44 0.92
N LEU A 137 5.72 -11.21 1.39
CA LEU A 137 5.81 -10.01 0.57
C LEU A 137 7.23 -9.82 0.01
N ALA A 138 8.24 -9.97 0.85
CA ALA A 138 9.65 -9.88 0.45
C ALA A 138 9.99 -10.95 -0.60
N ALA A 139 9.48 -12.17 -0.42
CA ALA A 139 9.66 -13.25 -1.39
C ALA A 139 9.00 -12.91 -2.75
N PHE A 140 7.80 -12.34 -2.76
CA PHE A 140 7.13 -11.91 -3.99
C PHE A 140 7.91 -10.79 -4.71
N VAL A 141 8.26 -9.71 -3.99
CA VAL A 141 9.06 -8.60 -4.55
C VAL A 141 10.39 -9.09 -5.11
N THR A 142 11.09 -9.94 -4.37
CA THR A 142 12.37 -10.52 -4.81
C THR A 142 12.20 -11.41 -6.04
N ALA A 143 11.11 -12.19 -6.12
CA ALA A 143 10.84 -13.04 -7.28
C ALA A 143 10.52 -12.22 -8.54
N CYS A 144 9.83 -11.08 -8.38
CA CYS A 144 9.61 -10.10 -9.46
C CYS A 144 10.91 -9.40 -9.87
N ALA A 145 11.89 -9.25 -8.98
CA ALA A 145 13.22 -8.75 -9.32
C ALA A 145 14.11 -9.78 -10.01
N ALA A 146 14.07 -11.04 -9.56
CA ALA A 146 14.85 -12.14 -10.14
C ALA A 146 14.39 -12.51 -11.55
N LEU A 147 13.08 -12.48 -11.80
CA LEU A 147 12.48 -12.57 -13.12
C LEU A 147 11.72 -11.26 -13.36
N PRO A 148 12.34 -10.24 -13.99
CA PRO A 148 11.69 -8.96 -14.25
C PRO A 148 10.39 -9.13 -15.03
N LEU A 149 9.35 -8.39 -14.63
CA LEU A 149 8.05 -8.39 -15.32
C LEU A 149 8.25 -8.02 -16.80
N ASP A 150 7.60 -8.77 -17.69
CA ASP A 150 7.48 -8.33 -19.08
C ASP A 150 6.33 -7.31 -19.22
N GLU A 151 6.14 -6.79 -20.44
CA GLU A 151 5.10 -5.81 -20.73
C GLU A 151 3.70 -6.31 -20.36
N ARG A 152 3.38 -7.56 -20.73
CA ARG A 152 2.07 -8.17 -20.44
C ARG A 152 1.87 -8.32 -18.94
N GLU A 153 2.86 -8.83 -18.21
CA GLU A 153 2.79 -8.95 -16.75
C GLU A 153 2.66 -7.58 -16.08
N THR A 154 3.32 -6.55 -16.62
CA THR A 154 3.22 -5.19 -16.08
C THR A 154 1.83 -4.62 -16.29
N ILE A 155 1.20 -4.84 -17.45
CA ILE A 155 -0.19 -4.46 -17.71
C ILE A 155 -1.14 -5.21 -16.77
N GLU A 156 -0.99 -6.52 -16.61
CA GLU A 156 -1.87 -7.30 -15.72
C GLU A 156 -1.71 -6.89 -14.26
N LEU A 157 -0.48 -6.72 -13.77
CA LEU A 157 -0.22 -6.22 -12.43
C LEU A 157 -0.83 -4.84 -12.22
N THR A 158 -0.63 -3.92 -13.17
CA THR A 158 -1.21 -2.57 -13.10
C THR A 158 -2.73 -2.64 -13.00
N ARG A 159 -3.38 -3.44 -13.87
CA ARG A 159 -4.84 -3.60 -13.88
C ARG A 159 -5.35 -4.13 -12.54
N VAL A 160 -4.76 -5.21 -12.04
CA VAL A 160 -5.16 -5.81 -10.78
C VAL A 160 -4.96 -4.85 -9.60
N MET A 161 -3.84 -4.12 -9.56
CA MET A 161 -3.59 -3.12 -8.51
C MET A 161 -4.65 -2.01 -8.48
N VAL A 162 -5.21 -1.64 -9.64
CA VAL A 162 -6.34 -0.70 -9.71
C VAL A 162 -7.64 -1.38 -9.28
N ASP A 163 -7.85 -2.66 -9.61
CA ASP A 163 -9.09 -3.39 -9.31
C ASP A 163 -9.27 -3.71 -7.82
N VAL A 164 -8.17 -3.94 -7.08
CA VAL A 164 -8.21 -4.18 -5.63
C VAL A 164 -8.33 -2.90 -4.79
N GLY A 165 -8.40 -1.74 -5.44
CA GLY A 165 -8.53 -0.43 -4.81
C GLY A 165 -9.85 0.27 -5.12
N GLU A 166 -10.09 1.37 -4.42
CA GLU A 166 -11.16 2.31 -4.70
C GLU A 166 -10.85 3.14 -5.95
N ARG A 167 -11.87 3.47 -6.73
CA ARG A 167 -11.73 4.31 -7.93
C ARG A 167 -12.50 5.61 -7.80
N LEU A 168 -11.82 6.72 -8.11
CA LEU A 168 -12.44 8.02 -8.29
C LEU A 168 -12.95 8.16 -9.73
N HIS A 169 -14.12 8.76 -9.88
CA HIS A 169 -14.73 9.09 -11.16
C HIS A 169 -15.12 10.55 -11.15
N TRP A 170 -14.85 11.22 -12.25
CA TRP A 170 -15.06 12.66 -12.41
C TRP A 170 -16.04 12.90 -13.56
N PRO A 171 -16.98 13.85 -13.43
CA PRO A 171 -17.97 14.12 -14.46
C PRO A 171 -17.41 14.89 -15.67
N THR A 172 -16.15 15.32 -15.61
CA THR A 172 -15.50 16.16 -16.61
C THR A 172 -14.27 15.46 -17.18
N SER A 173 -13.87 15.89 -18.38
CA SER A 173 -12.60 15.51 -19.01
C SER A 173 -12.05 16.75 -19.74
N PRO A 174 -10.74 16.99 -19.76
CA PRO A 174 -9.67 16.14 -19.22
C PRO A 174 -9.50 16.25 -17.70
N ILE A 175 -9.21 15.10 -17.07
CA ILE A 175 -8.63 15.03 -15.73
C ILE A 175 -7.13 14.90 -15.87
N VAL A 176 -6.41 15.94 -15.46
CA VAL A 176 -4.96 16.06 -15.65
C VAL A 176 -4.23 15.74 -14.35
N ASP A 177 -3.07 15.10 -14.46
CA ASP A 177 -2.22 14.76 -13.31
C ASP A 177 -0.75 14.98 -13.66
N LYS A 178 0.07 15.20 -12.64
CA LYS A 178 1.52 15.28 -12.73
C LYS A 178 2.11 14.36 -11.69
N HIS A 179 2.96 13.43 -12.11
CA HIS A 179 3.74 12.60 -11.19
C HIS A 179 5.23 12.86 -11.38
N SER A 180 6.02 12.72 -10.32
CA SER A 180 7.48 12.71 -10.42
C SER A 180 7.98 11.35 -9.98
N VAL A 181 8.84 10.73 -10.77
CA VAL A 181 9.52 9.48 -10.41
C VAL A 181 10.34 9.66 -9.12
N GLY A 182 10.72 10.91 -8.82
CA GLY A 182 11.32 11.29 -7.54
C GLY A 182 12.81 10.99 -7.46
N GLY A 183 13.31 10.86 -6.23
CA GLY A 183 14.74 10.71 -5.94
C GLY A 183 15.52 12.03 -5.87
N LEU A 184 14.86 13.19 -6.00
CA LEU A 184 15.51 14.49 -5.90
C LEU A 184 15.02 15.26 -4.67
N PRO A 185 15.91 15.78 -3.81
CA PRO A 185 15.50 16.56 -2.64
C PRO A 185 14.96 17.93 -3.04
N GLY A 186 14.03 18.46 -2.24
CA GLY A 186 13.46 19.79 -2.41
C GLY A 186 12.44 19.94 -3.54
N ASN A 187 11.99 18.85 -4.18
CA ASN A 187 11.05 18.90 -5.30
C ASN A 187 9.63 19.39 -4.89
N ARG A 188 9.47 20.72 -4.86
CA ARG A 188 8.22 21.47 -4.58
C ARG A 188 7.46 21.84 -5.84
N THR A 189 7.77 21.21 -6.97
CA THR A 189 7.18 21.56 -8.26
C THR A 189 5.68 21.22 -8.30
N THR A 190 5.27 20.11 -7.66
CA THR A 190 3.89 19.62 -7.76
C THR A 190 2.84 20.61 -7.26
N PRO A 191 2.95 21.22 -6.05
CA PRO A 191 1.96 22.20 -5.61
C PRO A 191 1.81 23.41 -6.54
N ILE A 192 2.93 23.91 -7.09
CA ILE A 192 2.93 25.03 -8.03
C ILE A 192 2.23 24.63 -9.34
N VAL A 193 2.54 23.44 -9.86
CA VAL A 193 1.88 22.92 -11.07
C VAL A 193 0.39 22.77 -10.88
N VAL A 194 -0.07 22.22 -9.75
CA VAL A 194 -1.50 22.09 -9.44
C VAL A 194 -2.18 23.46 -9.44
N ALA A 195 -1.59 24.46 -8.78
CA ALA A 195 -2.14 25.81 -8.73
C ALA A 195 -2.23 26.47 -10.12
N ILE A 196 -1.17 26.35 -10.94
CA ILE A 196 -1.16 26.91 -12.30
C ILE A 196 -2.22 26.25 -13.17
N VAL A 197 -2.27 24.92 -13.17
CA VAL A 197 -3.17 24.14 -14.02
C VAL A 197 -4.64 24.43 -13.67
N THR A 198 -4.96 24.45 -12.38
CA THR A 198 -6.33 24.73 -11.90
C THR A 198 -6.76 26.17 -12.14
N ALA A 199 -5.85 27.14 -12.01
CA ALA A 199 -6.10 28.54 -12.38
C ALA A 199 -6.41 28.72 -13.89
N HIS A 200 -5.96 27.78 -14.73
CA HIS A 200 -6.29 27.73 -16.16
C HIS A 200 -7.54 26.87 -16.48
N GLY A 201 -8.32 26.47 -15.46
CA GLY A 201 -9.62 25.82 -15.63
C GLY A 201 -9.58 24.31 -15.87
N LEU A 202 -8.42 23.67 -15.67
CA LEU A 202 -8.28 22.21 -15.78
C LEU A 202 -8.45 21.53 -14.42
N VAL A 203 -9.00 20.31 -14.43
CA VAL A 203 -9.27 19.56 -13.20
C VAL A 203 -8.08 18.67 -12.83
N MET A 204 -7.48 18.89 -11.65
CA MET A 204 -6.29 18.16 -11.16
C MET A 204 -6.46 17.64 -9.72
N PRO A 205 -7.06 16.45 -9.53
CA PRO A 205 -7.25 15.84 -8.21
C PRO A 205 -5.97 15.12 -7.76
N LYS A 206 -4.97 15.89 -7.32
CA LYS A 206 -3.63 15.35 -7.08
C LYS A 206 -3.54 14.54 -5.79
N THR A 207 -3.25 13.25 -5.92
CA THR A 207 -2.89 12.37 -4.78
C THR A 207 -1.38 12.20 -4.68
N SER A 208 -0.82 12.39 -3.49
CA SER A 208 0.63 12.32 -3.24
C SER A 208 0.93 11.42 -2.04
N SER A 209 2.01 10.65 -2.11
CA SER A 209 2.53 9.95 -0.95
C SER A 209 3.33 10.91 -0.05
N ARG A 210 3.48 10.54 1.23
CA ARG A 210 4.45 11.17 2.12
C ARG A 210 5.88 10.84 1.71
N ALA A 211 6.85 11.60 2.20
CA ALA A 211 8.26 11.26 2.13
C ALA A 211 8.46 9.89 2.74
N ILE A 212 9.26 9.10 2.04
CA ILE A 212 9.68 7.79 2.57
C ILE A 212 11.20 7.72 2.61
N THR A 213 11.91 8.29 1.62
CA THR A 213 13.38 8.44 1.63
C THR A 213 13.86 9.88 1.43
N SER A 214 12.99 10.79 0.96
CA SER A 214 13.30 12.22 0.87
C SER A 214 13.09 12.91 2.21
N PRO A 215 13.72 14.08 2.46
CA PRO A 215 13.47 14.84 3.68
C PRO A 215 12.02 15.31 3.85
N ALA A 216 11.30 15.52 2.73
CA ALA A 216 9.87 15.82 2.70
C ALA A 216 9.26 15.38 1.37
N GLY A 217 8.04 14.86 1.39
CA GLY A 217 7.23 14.52 0.22
C GLY A 217 6.24 15.63 -0.10
N THR A 218 5.57 15.55 -1.26
CA THR A 218 4.55 16.55 -1.62
C THR A 218 3.42 16.62 -0.59
N ALA A 219 3.01 15.48 -0.01
CA ALA A 219 1.98 15.45 1.03
C ALA A 219 2.46 16.16 2.32
N ASP A 220 3.67 15.87 2.81
CA ASP A 220 4.19 16.50 4.04
C ASP A 220 4.33 18.01 3.90
N MET A 221 4.70 18.48 2.70
CA MET A 221 4.80 19.91 2.43
C MET A 221 3.44 20.58 2.31
N MET A 222 2.42 19.89 1.79
CA MET A 222 1.07 20.45 1.73
C MET A 222 0.44 20.51 3.14
N GLU A 223 0.78 19.55 4.00
CA GLU A 223 0.27 19.48 5.37
C GLU A 223 0.64 20.68 6.23
N THR A 224 1.77 21.34 5.95
CA THR A 224 2.15 22.57 6.66
C THR A 224 1.24 23.76 6.32
N LEU A 225 0.49 23.67 5.22
CA LEU A 225 -0.40 24.73 4.73
C LEU A 225 -1.89 24.38 4.87
N ALA A 226 -2.27 23.10 4.72
CA ALA A 226 -3.66 22.67 4.78
C ALA A 226 -3.79 21.19 5.18
N PRO A 227 -4.95 20.76 5.73
CA PRO A 227 -5.23 19.35 5.96
C PRO A 227 -5.16 18.53 4.67
N ILE A 228 -4.41 17.43 4.70
CA ILE A 228 -4.18 16.53 3.56
C ILE A 228 -4.88 15.17 3.69
N ASP A 229 -5.33 14.84 4.90
CA ASP A 229 -6.03 13.60 5.22
C ASP A 229 -7.53 13.83 5.03
N LEU A 230 -8.02 13.48 3.83
CA LEU A 230 -9.39 13.72 3.41
C LEU A 230 -10.03 12.41 2.94
N ASP A 231 -11.25 12.15 3.37
CA ASP A 231 -12.05 11.06 2.81
C ASP A 231 -12.48 11.34 1.36
N LEU A 232 -12.95 10.29 0.66
CA LEU A 232 -13.38 10.39 -0.74
C LEU A 232 -14.45 11.47 -0.97
N ALA A 233 -15.38 11.64 -0.02
CA ALA A 233 -16.45 12.62 -0.12
C ALA A 233 -15.91 14.06 -0.02
N SER A 234 -14.95 14.30 0.86
CA SER A 234 -14.30 15.60 1.03
C SER A 234 -13.38 15.91 -0.15
N ILE A 235 -12.66 14.92 -0.68
CA ILE A 235 -11.89 15.07 -1.92
C ILE A 235 -12.78 15.54 -3.06
N ARG A 236 -13.92 14.87 -3.29
CA ARG A 236 -14.88 15.27 -4.34
C ARG A 236 -15.35 16.71 -4.15
N ARG A 237 -15.76 17.08 -2.94
CA ARG A 237 -16.24 18.43 -2.62
C ARG A 237 -15.19 19.52 -2.91
N VAL A 238 -13.92 19.26 -2.56
CA VAL A 238 -12.82 20.20 -2.82
C VAL A 238 -12.58 20.32 -4.32
N VAL A 239 -12.50 19.20 -5.04
CA VAL A 239 -12.24 19.20 -6.49
C VAL A 239 -13.39 19.84 -7.26
N GLU A 240 -14.65 19.60 -6.89
CA GLU A 240 -15.82 20.24 -7.51
C GLU A 240 -15.81 21.76 -7.34
N ARG A 241 -15.32 22.25 -6.19
CA ARG A 241 -15.31 23.68 -5.87
C ARG A 241 -14.09 24.41 -6.44
N GLU A 242 -12.91 23.80 -6.31
CA GLU A 242 -11.62 24.46 -6.57
C GLU A 242 -10.90 23.90 -7.81
N SER A 243 -11.52 22.94 -8.52
CA SER A 243 -10.95 22.22 -9.68
C SER A 243 -9.66 21.44 -9.39
N GLY A 244 -9.14 21.44 -8.18
CA GLY A 244 -8.04 20.55 -7.81
C GLY A 244 -7.86 20.43 -6.31
N CYS A 245 -7.01 19.49 -5.94
CA CYS A 245 -6.66 19.24 -4.56
C CYS A 245 -5.25 18.67 -4.49
N ILE A 246 -4.64 18.70 -3.32
CA ILE A 246 -3.42 17.96 -3.00
C ILE A 246 -3.70 17.19 -1.71
N VAL A 247 -3.83 15.87 -1.82
CA VAL A 247 -4.21 15.02 -0.69
C VAL A 247 -3.22 13.87 -0.52
N TRP A 248 -3.14 13.35 0.70
CA TRP A 248 -2.31 12.19 0.97
C TRP A 248 -2.99 10.92 0.49
N GLY A 249 -2.33 10.21 -0.44
CA GLY A 249 -2.84 8.97 -1.02
C GLY A 249 -3.19 7.92 0.03
N GLY A 250 -2.41 7.77 1.11
CA GLY A 250 -2.65 6.74 2.12
C GLY A 250 -3.93 6.88 2.94
N SER A 251 -4.56 8.07 2.94
CA SER A 251 -5.89 8.26 3.53
C SER A 251 -7.02 7.63 2.71
N VAL A 252 -6.73 7.29 1.46
CA VAL A 252 -7.70 6.79 0.49
C VAL A 252 -7.18 5.50 -0.10
N ARG A 253 -7.96 4.42 -0.02
CA ARG A 253 -7.53 3.09 -0.52
C ARG A 253 -7.55 2.99 -2.05
N LEU A 254 -6.94 3.93 -2.78
CA LEU A 254 -6.94 3.98 -4.25
C LEU A 254 -6.08 2.86 -4.88
N SER A 255 -4.91 2.60 -4.31
CA SER A 255 -4.04 1.48 -4.73
C SER A 255 -3.38 0.89 -3.47
N PRO A 256 -4.16 0.16 -2.64
CA PRO A 256 -3.68 -0.32 -1.34
C PRO A 256 -2.52 -1.32 -1.47
N ALA A 257 -2.49 -2.10 -2.55
CA ALA A 257 -1.40 -3.01 -2.85
C ALA A 257 -0.06 -2.28 -3.02
N ASP A 258 -0.08 -1.11 -3.66
CA ASP A 258 1.13 -0.29 -3.85
C ASP A 258 1.73 0.15 -2.51
N ASP A 259 0.91 0.69 -1.60
CA ASP A 259 1.38 1.19 -0.31
C ASP A 259 2.00 0.07 0.54
N ILE A 260 1.51 -1.18 0.38
CA ILE A 260 2.07 -2.36 1.05
C ILE A 260 3.39 -2.79 0.39
N LEU A 261 3.42 -2.93 -0.93
CA LEU A 261 4.60 -3.42 -1.66
C LEU A 261 5.77 -2.43 -1.57
N ILE A 262 5.51 -1.13 -1.70
CA ILE A 262 6.55 -0.09 -1.70
C ILE A 262 7.31 -0.02 -0.37
N ARG A 263 6.70 -0.44 0.74
CA ARG A 263 7.38 -0.58 2.04
C ARG A 263 8.48 -1.64 1.96
N ILE A 264 8.15 -2.78 1.38
CA ILE A 264 9.03 -3.95 1.27
C ILE A 264 10.11 -3.73 0.21
N GLU A 265 9.74 -3.21 -0.95
CA GLU A 265 10.66 -2.79 -2.02
C GLU A 265 11.79 -1.91 -1.47
N ARG A 266 11.44 -0.92 -0.65
CA ARG A 266 12.44 -0.05 -0.01
C ARG A 266 13.30 -0.74 1.02
N ALA A 267 12.72 -1.59 1.88
CA ALA A 267 13.49 -2.31 2.88
C ALA A 267 14.54 -3.25 2.23
N LEU A 268 14.25 -3.73 1.02
CA LEU A 268 15.14 -4.56 0.23
C LEU A 268 16.05 -3.78 -0.74
N ASP A 269 15.83 -2.48 -0.90
CA ASP A 269 16.44 -1.66 -1.97
C ASP A 269 16.24 -2.27 -3.37
N LEU A 270 15.03 -2.81 -3.61
CA LEU A 270 14.63 -3.42 -4.88
C LEU A 270 13.52 -2.60 -5.53
N ASP A 271 13.81 -2.04 -6.70
CA ASP A 271 12.87 -1.24 -7.47
C ASP A 271 12.97 -1.65 -8.94
N THR A 272 12.11 -2.59 -9.33
CA THR A 272 12.10 -3.10 -10.71
C THR A 272 11.25 -2.21 -11.57
N GLU A 273 11.64 -2.08 -12.84
CA GLU A 273 10.97 -1.18 -13.77
C GLU A 273 9.46 -1.49 -13.92
N GLY A 274 9.09 -2.76 -14.06
CA GLY A 274 7.69 -3.17 -14.16
C GLY A 274 6.87 -2.87 -12.88
N GLN A 275 7.45 -3.10 -11.70
CA GLN A 275 6.77 -2.75 -10.43
C GLN A 275 6.63 -1.24 -10.28
N LEU A 276 7.66 -0.47 -10.66
CA LEU A 276 7.60 1.00 -10.65
C LEU A 276 6.49 1.51 -11.56
N ILE A 277 6.39 0.98 -12.79
CA ILE A 277 5.33 1.36 -13.73
C ILE A 277 3.96 1.03 -13.16
N ALA A 278 3.76 -0.19 -12.65
CA ALA A 278 2.49 -0.61 -12.08
C ALA A 278 2.09 0.21 -10.84
N SER A 279 3.05 0.50 -9.96
CA SER A 279 2.91 1.41 -8.83
C SER A 279 2.41 2.78 -9.28
N VAL A 280 3.14 3.44 -10.18
CA VAL A 280 2.86 4.81 -10.60
C VAL A 280 1.50 4.88 -11.29
N LEU A 281 1.26 4.03 -12.28
CA LEU A 281 0.07 4.07 -13.11
C LEU A 281 -1.18 3.67 -12.33
N SER A 282 -1.12 2.63 -11.48
CA SER A 282 -2.30 2.19 -10.73
C SER A 282 -2.93 3.31 -9.90
N LYS A 283 -2.09 4.09 -9.19
CA LYS A 283 -2.54 5.26 -8.42
C LYS A 283 -3.18 6.34 -9.29
N LYS A 284 -2.68 6.56 -10.52
CA LYS A 284 -3.19 7.61 -11.42
C LYS A 284 -4.51 7.19 -12.07
N ILE A 285 -4.59 5.94 -12.50
CA ILE A 285 -5.80 5.35 -13.06
C ILE A 285 -6.90 5.29 -11.98
N ALA A 286 -6.56 4.85 -10.76
CA ALA A 286 -7.51 4.82 -9.64
C ALA A 286 -7.99 6.23 -9.24
N ALA A 287 -7.14 7.26 -9.38
CA ALA A 287 -7.53 8.65 -9.17
C ALA A 287 -8.43 9.22 -10.30
N GLY A 288 -8.69 8.46 -11.37
CA GLY A 288 -9.52 8.88 -12.50
C GLY A 288 -8.80 9.81 -13.49
N SER A 289 -7.46 9.82 -13.48
CA SER A 289 -6.66 10.64 -14.38
C SER A 289 -6.79 10.16 -15.83
N THR A 290 -6.91 11.10 -16.75
CA THR A 290 -7.02 10.85 -18.21
C THR A 290 -5.79 11.33 -18.96
N HIS A 291 -5.07 12.31 -18.41
CA HIS A 291 -3.84 12.86 -18.97
C HIS A 291 -2.80 12.95 -17.87
N LEU A 292 -1.58 12.49 -18.14
CA LEU A 292 -0.51 12.39 -17.16
C LEU A 292 0.80 12.98 -17.70
N VAL A 293 1.39 13.90 -16.93
CA VAL A 293 2.77 14.32 -17.12
C VAL A 293 3.67 13.64 -16.10
N LEU A 294 4.67 12.91 -16.57
CA LEU A 294 5.68 12.24 -15.75
C LEU A 294 6.98 13.04 -15.79
N ASP A 295 7.33 13.65 -14.66
CA ASP A 295 8.62 14.29 -14.43
C ASP A 295 9.64 13.21 -14.01
N MET A 296 10.70 13.06 -14.81
CA MET A 296 11.74 12.06 -14.62
C MET A 296 13.11 12.74 -14.48
N PRO A 297 13.49 13.15 -13.26
CA PRO A 297 14.82 13.68 -13.00
C PRO A 297 15.88 12.61 -13.23
N VAL A 298 16.90 12.95 -14.01
CA VAL A 298 18.06 12.09 -14.28
C VAL A 298 19.30 12.67 -13.62
N GLY A 299 19.92 11.89 -12.75
CA GLY A 299 21.10 12.34 -12.03
C GLY A 299 21.71 11.28 -11.13
N PRO A 300 22.91 11.52 -10.58
CA PRO A 300 23.66 10.54 -9.81
C PRO A 300 22.94 10.12 -8.52
N THR A 301 22.15 11.02 -7.94
CA THR A 301 21.37 10.79 -6.71
C THR A 301 19.88 10.59 -6.98
N ALA A 302 19.44 10.80 -8.22
CA ALA A 302 18.05 10.57 -8.61
C ALA A 302 17.76 9.06 -8.71
N LYS A 303 16.46 8.75 -8.77
CA LYS A 303 16.02 7.37 -8.94
C LYS A 303 16.46 6.79 -10.29
N VAL A 304 16.49 7.62 -11.33
CA VAL A 304 16.98 7.28 -12.66
C VAL A 304 18.38 7.90 -12.84
N ARG A 305 19.39 7.05 -13.08
CA ARG A 305 20.80 7.45 -13.03
C ARG A 305 21.43 7.74 -14.40
N SER A 306 20.81 7.29 -15.49
CA SER A 306 21.32 7.49 -16.85
C SER A 306 20.19 7.89 -17.81
N LEU A 307 20.57 8.58 -18.89
CA LEU A 307 19.63 8.96 -19.94
C LEU A 307 19.09 7.73 -20.68
N ASP A 308 19.92 6.70 -20.87
CA ASP A 308 19.50 5.46 -21.53
C ASP A 308 18.41 4.75 -20.73
N SER A 309 18.57 4.62 -19.41
CA SER A 309 17.54 4.07 -18.54
C SER A 309 16.30 4.94 -18.52
N ALA A 310 16.46 6.27 -18.58
CA ALA A 310 15.32 7.18 -18.66
C ALA A 310 14.53 7.00 -19.95
N GLN A 311 15.20 6.79 -21.08
CA GLN A 311 14.56 6.59 -22.38
C GLN A 311 13.75 5.29 -22.39
N VAL A 312 14.35 4.18 -21.97
CA VAL A 312 13.67 2.86 -21.91
C VAL A 312 12.45 2.92 -20.99
N LEU A 313 12.60 3.48 -19.79
CA LEU A 313 11.50 3.63 -18.85
C LEU A 313 10.42 4.56 -19.39
N SER A 314 10.79 5.63 -20.10
CA SER A 314 9.84 6.58 -20.70
C SER A 314 8.98 5.91 -21.76
N GLU A 315 9.59 5.15 -22.67
CA GLU A 315 8.89 4.42 -23.72
C GLU A 315 7.89 3.43 -23.13
N ARG A 316 8.32 2.63 -22.15
CA ARG A 316 7.45 1.65 -21.46
C ARG A 316 6.32 2.30 -20.67
N LEU A 317 6.57 3.41 -19.98
CA LEU A 317 5.53 4.15 -19.27
C LEU A 317 4.44 4.63 -20.24
N VAL A 318 4.85 5.18 -21.39
CA VAL A 318 3.91 5.66 -22.41
C VAL A 318 3.11 4.49 -23.01
N GLU A 319 3.79 3.42 -23.43
CA GLU A 319 3.17 2.24 -24.03
C GLU A 319 2.15 1.59 -23.09
N ILE A 320 2.54 1.30 -21.85
CA ILE A 320 1.66 0.66 -20.87
C ILE A 320 0.49 1.60 -20.52
N SER A 321 0.73 2.90 -20.35
CA SER A 321 -0.33 3.87 -20.05
C SER A 321 -1.38 3.97 -21.16
N ALA A 322 -0.98 3.84 -22.43
CA ALA A 322 -1.90 3.86 -23.56
C ALA A 322 -2.89 2.69 -23.51
N GLY A 323 -2.44 1.53 -23.01
CA GLY A 323 -3.31 0.37 -22.77
C GLY A 323 -4.43 0.59 -21.74
N PHE A 324 -4.34 1.66 -20.95
CA PHE A 324 -5.37 2.09 -19.98
C PHE A 324 -6.12 3.35 -20.42
N GLY A 325 -5.90 3.84 -21.64
CA GLY A 325 -6.51 5.08 -22.14
C GLY A 325 -5.99 6.33 -21.43
N LEU A 326 -4.79 6.27 -20.84
CA LEU A 326 -4.15 7.39 -20.16
C LEU A 326 -3.18 8.09 -21.12
N GLU A 327 -3.48 9.32 -21.52
CA GLU A 327 -2.60 10.12 -22.38
C GLU A 327 -1.39 10.59 -21.58
N THR A 328 -0.23 9.97 -21.83
CA THR A 328 0.97 10.20 -21.01
C THR A 328 2.07 10.91 -21.78
N ARG A 329 2.71 11.89 -21.15
CA ARG A 329 3.97 12.49 -21.61
C ARG A 329 5.02 12.40 -20.52
N VAL A 330 6.23 11.98 -20.89
CA VAL A 330 7.38 11.93 -19.98
C VAL A 330 8.31 13.10 -20.29
N LEU A 331 8.67 13.86 -19.25
CA LEU A 331 9.62 14.94 -19.28
C LEU A 331 10.87 14.50 -18.54
N VAL A 332 11.95 14.26 -19.27
CA VAL A 332 13.27 14.01 -18.69
C VAL A 332 13.85 15.35 -18.22
N SER A 333 14.13 15.46 -16.92
CA SER A 333 14.58 16.68 -16.26
C SER A 333 15.97 16.53 -15.64
N ASP A 334 16.65 17.64 -15.35
CA ASP A 334 17.99 17.64 -14.73
C ASP A 334 17.91 17.29 -13.24
N GLY A 335 18.41 16.11 -12.87
CA GLY A 335 18.47 15.61 -11.50
C GLY A 335 19.83 15.74 -10.82
N ARG A 336 20.76 16.56 -11.34
CA ARG A 336 22.13 16.68 -10.79
C ARG A 336 22.22 17.49 -9.50
N GLN A 337 21.19 18.26 -9.15
CA GLN A 337 21.18 19.13 -7.98
C GLN A 337 19.78 19.21 -7.36
N PRO A 338 19.66 19.55 -6.06
CA PRO A 338 18.36 19.78 -5.43
C PRO A 338 17.51 20.81 -6.19
N VAL A 339 16.18 20.65 -6.13
CA VAL A 339 15.26 21.64 -6.71
C VAL A 339 15.09 22.83 -5.75
N GLY A 340 15.45 24.02 -6.22
CA GLY A 340 15.33 25.24 -5.42
C GLY A 340 16.40 25.36 -4.32
N ARG A 341 16.06 26.07 -3.24
CA ARG A 341 17.01 26.44 -2.16
C ARG A 341 16.65 25.87 -0.77
N ALA A 342 15.57 25.11 -0.67
CA ALA A 342 15.09 24.54 0.59
C ALA A 342 14.96 23.02 0.45
N LEU A 343 15.23 22.26 1.52
CA LEU A 343 15.28 20.79 1.45
C LEU A 343 14.13 20.09 2.20
N ALA A 344 13.54 20.73 3.22
CA ALA A 344 12.48 20.16 4.06
C ALA A 344 11.21 21.02 4.07
N ALA A 345 10.15 20.49 4.68
CA ALA A 345 8.86 21.16 4.87
C ALA A 345 8.96 22.37 5.80
#